data_AF-A0A966AL80-F1
#
_entry.id   AF-A0A966AL80-F1
#
_cell.length_a   1.000
_cell.length_b   1.000
_cell.length_c   1.000
_cell.angle_alpha   90.00
_cell.angle_beta   90.00
_cell.angle_gamma   90.00
#
_symmetry.space_group_name_H-M   'P 1'
#
loop_
_entity.id
_entity.type
_entity.pdbx_description
1 polymer ?
#
loop_
_entity_poly.entity_id
_entity_poly.type
_entity_poly.pdbx_seq_one_letter_code
_entity_poly.pdbx_strand_id
1 'polypeptide(L)'
;MPQPIHLHWYTTRADGHYLHNYFRSLTDALDEFHYRAVDGAMSAESLTDLPDLGNVDVYLAGGEGFVSSARELLLAGGLPQERLFVDALNRRPAQAPPAD
;
A
#
# COMPACT_ATOMS: atom_id res chain seq x y z
N MET A 1 14.46 8.62 18.87
CA MET A 1 14.99 7.53 18.02
C MET A 1 14.21 7.54 16.73
N PRO A 2 14.84 7.28 15.57
CA PRO A 2 14.12 7.17 14.31
C PRO A 2 13.21 5.93 14.31
N GLN A 3 12.07 6.00 13.63
CA GLN A 3 11.08 4.92 13.56
C GLN A 3 11.14 4.27 12.16
N PRO A 4 11.15 2.93 12.07
CA PRO A 4 11.20 2.24 10.79
C PRO A 4 9.93 2.47 9.97
N ILE A 5 10.10 2.65 8.66
CA ILE A 5 9.04 2.82 7.68
C ILE A 5 9.11 1.67 6.68
N HIS A 6 8.01 0.93 6.53
CA HIS A 6 7.88 -0.15 5.56
C HIS A 6 6.89 0.25 4.47
N LEU A 7 7.37 0.48 3.24
CA LEU A 7 6.56 0.76 2.07
C LEU A 7 6.35 -0.50 1.25
N HIS A 8 5.13 -1.04 1.24
CA HIS A 8 4.71 -2.12 0.36
C HIS A 8 3.88 -1.56 -0.80
N TRP A 9 4.38 -1.70 -2.03
CA TRP A 9 3.70 -1.20 -3.22
C TRP A 9 3.19 -2.35 -4.07
N TYR A 10 1.88 -2.58 -4.02
CA TYR A 10 1.17 -3.57 -4.83
C TYR A 10 0.77 -2.99 -6.20
N THR A 11 0.99 -3.74 -7.27
CA THR A 11 0.48 -3.40 -8.61
C THR A 11 0.15 -4.64 -9.41
N THR A 12 -0.94 -4.60 -10.18
CA THR A 12 -1.30 -5.64 -11.15
C THR A 12 -0.78 -5.34 -12.57
N ARG A 13 -0.16 -4.18 -12.77
CA ARG A 13 0.42 -3.75 -14.04
C ARG A 13 1.91 -4.02 -14.08
N ALA A 14 2.40 -4.54 -15.21
CA ALA A 14 3.83 -4.82 -15.44
C ALA A 14 4.76 -3.59 -15.29
N ASP A 15 4.25 -2.38 -15.53
CA ASP A 15 4.97 -1.10 -15.41
C ASP A 15 4.56 -0.28 -14.17
N GLY A 16 3.87 -0.91 -13.22
CA GLY A 16 3.20 -0.20 -12.14
C GLY A 16 4.12 0.40 -11.08
N HIS A 17 5.31 -0.16 -10.87
CA HIS A 17 6.31 0.40 -9.93
C HIS A 17 7.19 1.45 -10.59
N TYR A 18 6.57 2.49 -11.15
CA TYR A 18 7.27 3.50 -11.95
C TYR A 18 8.35 4.32 -11.19
N LEU A 19 8.38 4.26 -9.85
CA LEU A 19 9.42 4.86 -8.99
C LEU A 19 10.33 3.83 -8.31
N HIS A 20 10.42 2.60 -8.84
CA HIS A 20 11.20 1.52 -8.23
C HIS A 20 12.65 1.94 -7.89
N ASN A 21 13.35 2.56 -8.85
CA ASN A 21 14.73 2.99 -8.65
C ASN A 21 14.88 4.11 -7.60
N TYR A 22 13.88 4.98 -7.47
CA TYR A 22 13.88 6.04 -6.47
C TYR A 22 13.74 5.45 -5.07
N PHE A 23 12.74 4.59 -4.84
CA PHE A 23 12.57 3.94 -3.53
C PHE A 23 13.73 3.01 -3.16
N ARG A 24 14.32 2.31 -4.15
CA ARG A 24 15.57 1.56 -3.93
C ARG A 24 16.68 2.48 -3.43
N SER A 25 16.88 3.64 -4.06
CA SER A 25 17.91 4.60 -3.63
C SER A 25 17.67 5.16 -2.22
N LEU A 26 16.41 5.28 -1.79
CA LEU A 26 16.07 5.67 -0.42
C LEU A 26 16.41 4.56 0.58
N THR A 27 16.11 3.30 0.26
CA THR A 27 16.52 2.15 1.10
C THR A 27 18.04 2.03 1.21
N ASP A 28 18.80 2.35 0.16
CA ASP A 28 20.27 2.35 0.21
C ASP A 28 20.83 3.49 1.08
N ALA A 29 20.07 4.58 1.27
CA ALA A 29 20.52 5.80 1.93
C ALA A 29 19.99 5.99 3.36
N LEU A 30 18.89 5.32 3.72
CA LEU A 30 18.18 5.49 4.99
C LEU A 30 18.00 4.12 5.65
N ASP A 31 18.70 3.91 6.78
CA ASP A 31 18.68 2.62 7.51
C ASP A 31 17.27 2.21 7.94
N GLU A 32 16.40 3.18 8.24
CA GLU A 32 15.05 2.93 8.74
C GLU A 32 13.99 2.82 7.62
N PHE A 33 14.37 2.91 6.34
CA PHE A 33 13.42 2.86 5.22
C PHE A 33 13.50 1.54 4.44
N HIS A 34 12.43 0.76 4.50
CA HIS A 34 12.31 -0.52 3.82
C HIS A 34 11.26 -0.46 2.71
N TYR A 35 11.63 -0.81 1.48
CA TYR A 35 10.72 -0.84 0.33
C TYR A 35 10.56 -2.25 -0.23
N ARG A 36 9.30 -2.64 -0.48
CA ARG A 36 8.92 -3.90 -1.13
C ARG A 36 8.02 -3.61 -2.32
N ALA A 37 8.52 -3.87 -3.52
CA ALA A 37 7.69 -3.97 -4.72
C ALA A 37 6.97 -5.32 -4.72
N VAL A 38 5.65 -5.33 -4.85
CA VAL A 38 4.84 -6.55 -4.91
C VAL A 38 4.00 -6.55 -6.19
N ASP A 39 4.15 -7.61 -6.97
CA ASP A 39 3.32 -7.86 -8.15
C ASP A 39 2.03 -8.57 -7.71
N GLY A 40 0.89 -8.10 -8.23
CA GLY A 40 -0.43 -8.60 -7.91
C GLY A 40 -1.18 -7.78 -6.86
N ALA A 41 -2.25 -8.37 -6.33
CA ALA A 41 -3.06 -7.80 -5.26
C ALA A 41 -2.57 -8.29 -3.89
N MET A 42 -2.89 -7.54 -2.84
CA MET A 42 -2.62 -7.97 -1.47
C MET A 42 -3.46 -9.22 -1.13
N SER A 43 -2.83 -10.16 -0.45
CA SER A 43 -3.42 -11.43 -0.01
C SER A 43 -3.14 -11.70 1.47
N ALA A 44 -3.67 -12.79 2.02
CA ALA A 44 -3.34 -13.20 3.39
C ALA A 44 -1.84 -13.53 3.56
N GLU A 45 -1.19 -14.12 2.54
CA GLU A 45 0.25 -14.35 2.58
C GLU A 45 1.05 -13.05 2.64
N SER A 46 0.50 -11.95 2.12
CA SER A 46 1.17 -10.65 2.18
C SER A 46 1.37 -10.15 3.61
N LEU A 47 0.57 -10.62 4.57
CA LEU A 47 0.66 -10.22 5.97
C LEU A 47 1.92 -10.78 6.66
N THR A 48 2.50 -11.88 6.16
CA THR A 48 3.69 -12.47 6.78
C THR A 48 4.95 -11.66 6.55
N ASP A 49 4.95 -10.82 5.51
CA ASP A 49 6.05 -9.91 5.17
C ASP A 49 5.91 -8.55 5.90
N LEU A 50 4.82 -8.32 6.64
CA LEU A 50 4.58 -7.09 7.39
C LEU A 50 5.14 -7.18 8.82
N PRO A 51 5.53 -6.04 9.42
CA PRO A 51 5.78 -5.96 10.85
C PRO A 51 4.55 -6.36 11.67
N ASP A 52 4.75 -6.58 12.97
CA ASP A 52 3.66 -6.85 13.91
C ASP A 52 2.60 -5.72 13.87
N LEU A 53 1.44 -6.07 13.30
CA LEU A 53 0.33 -5.14 13.05
C LEU A 53 -0.24 -4.53 14.33
N GLY A 54 -0.12 -5.20 15.47
CA GLY A 54 -0.57 -4.63 16.76
C GLY A 54 0.23 -3.39 17.18
N ASN A 55 1.44 -3.24 16.65
CA ASN A 55 2.43 -2.26 17.11
C ASN A 55 2.78 -1.18 16.09
N VAL A 56 2.12 -1.15 14.93
CA VAL A 56 2.38 -0.16 13.86
C VAL A 56 1.14 0.65 13.50
N ASP A 57 1.38 1.81 12.89
CA ASP A 57 0.36 2.57 12.17
C ASP A 57 0.44 2.20 10.69
N VAL A 58 -0.71 1.94 10.06
CA VAL A 58 -0.79 1.58 8.65
C VAL A 58 -1.48 2.69 7.87
N TYR A 59 -0.78 3.17 6.84
CA TYR A 59 -1.29 4.12 5.86
C TYR A 59 -1.56 3.38 4.56
N LEU A 60 -2.83 3.29 4.17
CA LEU A 60 -3.31 2.55 3.02
C LEU A 60 -3.86 3.52 1.97
N ALA A 61 -3.30 3.51 0.77
CA ALA A 61 -3.78 4.31 -0.35
C ALA A 61 -3.92 3.46 -1.62
N GLY A 62 -4.95 3.74 -2.42
CA GLY A 62 -5.16 3.04 -3.68
C GLY A 62 -6.57 3.18 -4.21
N GLY A 63 -6.90 2.41 -5.25
CA GLY A 63 -8.26 2.35 -5.77
C GLY A 63 -9.23 1.75 -4.75
N GLU A 64 -10.49 2.18 -4.79
CA GLU A 64 -11.54 1.82 -3.82
C GLU A 64 -11.63 0.31 -3.53
N GLY A 65 -11.65 -0.52 -4.59
CA GLY A 65 -11.70 -1.98 -4.43
C GLY A 65 -10.48 -2.57 -3.71
N PHE A 66 -9.28 -2.07 -4.02
CA PHE A 66 -8.05 -2.50 -3.33
C PHE A 66 -8.07 -2.08 -1.86
N VAL A 67 -8.43 -0.81 -1.60
CA VAL A 67 -8.51 -0.27 -0.25
C VAL A 67 -9.50 -1.05 0.60
N SER A 68 -10.68 -1.38 0.08
CA SER A 68 -11.67 -2.18 0.81
C SER A 68 -11.13 -3.55 1.19
N SER A 69 -10.60 -4.31 0.21
CA SER A 69 -10.09 -5.67 0.47
C SER A 69 -8.86 -5.68 1.37
N ALA A 70 -7.93 -4.74 1.18
CA ALA A 70 -6.73 -4.64 2.01
C ALA A 70 -7.07 -4.25 3.46
N ARG A 71 -8.05 -3.35 3.67
CA ARG A 71 -8.56 -3.01 5.00
C ARG A 71 -9.09 -4.25 5.73
N GLU A 72 -9.91 -5.05 5.07
CA GLU A 72 -10.46 -6.28 5.67
C GLU A 72 -9.34 -7.25 6.09
N LEU A 73 -8.35 -7.46 5.22
CA LEU A 73 -7.19 -8.32 5.51
C LEU A 73 -6.36 -7.81 6.69
N LEU A 74 -6.06 -6.51 6.74
CA LEU A 74 -5.25 -5.91 7.80
C LEU A 74 -5.94 -5.98 9.17
N LEU A 75 -7.25 -5.68 9.22
CA LEU A 75 -8.02 -5.77 10.46
C LEU A 75 -8.15 -7.23 10.93
N ALA A 76 -8.39 -8.17 10.00
CA ALA A 76 -8.39 -9.60 10.31
C ALA A 76 -7.01 -10.10 10.76
N GLY A 77 -5.93 -9.47 10.29
CA GLY A 77 -4.55 -9.71 10.71
C GLY A 77 -4.17 -9.12 12.06
N GLY A 78 -5.08 -8.41 12.74
CA GLY A 78 -4.88 -7.89 14.10
C GLY A 78 -4.48 -6.40 14.17
N LEU A 79 -4.51 -5.66 13.06
CA LEU A 79 -4.33 -4.21 13.08
C LEU A 79 -5.49 -3.54 13.85
N PRO A 80 -5.23 -2.73 14.90
CA PRO A 80 -6.28 -1.96 15.55
C PRO A 80 -6.87 -0.92 14.59
N GLN A 81 -8.20 -0.76 14.60
CA GLN A 81 -8.89 0.11 13.65
C GLN A 81 -8.45 1.57 13.75
N GLU A 82 -8.14 2.04 14.96
CA GLU A 82 -7.67 3.39 15.25
C GLU A 82 -6.26 3.70 14.71
N ARG A 83 -5.52 2.66 14.29
CA ARG A 83 -4.18 2.76 13.71
C ARG A 83 -4.18 2.55 12.19
N LEU A 84 -5.36 2.42 11.58
CA LEU A 84 -5.54 2.31 10.14
C LEU A 84 -6.00 3.64 9.55
N PHE A 85 -5.15 4.24 8.71
CA PHE A 85 -5.44 5.46 7.98
C PHE A 85 -5.59 5.15 6.49
N VAL A 86 -6.67 5.65 5.88
CA VAL A 86 -7.06 5.25 4.53
C VAL A 86 -7.27 6.47 3.63
N ASP A 87 -6.69 6.42 2.44
CA ASP A 87 -6.97 7.35 1.33
C ASP A 87 -7.45 6.57 0.09
N ALA A 88 -8.77 6.57 -0.13
CA ALA A 88 -9.38 5.94 -1.29
C ALA A 88 -9.33 6.90 -2.49
N LEU A 89 -8.48 6.58 -3.46
CA LEU A 89 -8.31 7.36 -4.67
C LEU A 89 -9.48 7.09 -5.62
N ASN A 90 -10.41 8.06 -5.68
CA ASN A 90 -11.52 8.01 -6.61
C ASN A 90 -10.99 8.07 -8.04
N ARG A 91 -11.41 7.11 -8.89
CA ARG A 91 -11.29 7.32 -10.32
C ARG A 91 -12.13 8.52 -10.70
N ARG A 92 -11.55 9.43 -11.49
CA ARG A 92 -12.35 10.43 -12.21
C ARG A 92 -13.41 9.65 -13.02
N PRO A 93 -14.72 9.96 -12.88
CA PRO A 93 -15.73 9.32 -13.71
C PRO A 93 -15.36 9.54 -15.19
N ALA A 94 -15.59 8.52 -16.02
CA ALA A 94 -15.39 8.66 -17.45
C ALA A 94 -16.21 9.87 -17.92
N GLN A 95 -15.57 10.81 -18.63
CA GLN A 95 -16.34 11.86 -19.29
C GLN A 95 -17.32 11.17 -20.25
N ALA A 96 -18.59 11.56 -20.18
CA ALA A 96 -19.56 11.13 -21.17
C ALA A 96 -18.99 11.50 -22.55
N PRO A 97 -19.12 10.63 -23.56
CA PRO A 97 -18.76 11.00 -24.93
C PRO A 97 -19.49 12.30 -25.29
N PRO A 98 -18.87 13.20 -26.07
CA PRO A 98 -19.55 14.41 -26.52
C PRO A 98 -20.87 14.02 -27.18
N ALA A 99 -21.95 14.74 -26.86
CA ALA A 99 -23.20 14.59 -27.56
C ALA A 99 -23.00 15.03 -29.01
N ASP A 100 -23.39 14.19 -29.97
CA ASP A 100 -23.39 14.47 -31.41
C ASP A 100 -24.28 15.69 -31.75
#